data_AF-A0A8J5CLK1-F1
#
_entry.id   AF-A0A8J5CLK1-F1
#
_cell.length_a   1.000
_cell.length_b   1.000
_cell.length_c   1.000
_cell.angle_alpha   90.00
_cell.angle_beta   90.00
_cell.angle_gamma   90.00
#
_symmetry.space_group_name_H-M   'P 1'
#
loop_
_entity.id
_entity.type
_entity.pdbx_description
1 polymer ?
#
loop_
_entity_poly.entity_id
_entity_poly.type
_entity_poly.pdbx_seq_one_letter_code
_entity_poly.pdbx_strand_id
1 'polypeptide(L)'
;MDRTQRSTMERRLHHKKLYKNARGRTPPWKDVYRKRCMERLRSNRSQLVDHFRAAGDAINNNNNINFPVARRVQDVMEVEWVAMSPGTGFPLSQLNGSQEDDHQAVLALMEEIQQELLTEEEKTIMDVLNFDTAALASQVALQAEEVICPVCQVQGLQESNKSTTVSRGVFGAKLLVCGCGLALQGANLTLNTVKSSLENTLSQHSQTCIGRMSFTSTTDTQGANVLITCSLCDWMSFLV
;
A
#
# COMPACT_ATOMS: atom_id res chain seq x y z
N MET A 1 50.84 28.36 10.35
CA MET A 1 49.88 27.49 9.61
C MET A 1 50.08 26.07 10.11
N ASP A 2 49.08 25.18 10.05
CA ASP A 2 49.17 23.73 10.40
C ASP A 2 48.99 23.23 11.84
N ARG A 3 47.82 23.49 12.45
CA ARG A 3 47.28 22.57 13.48
C ARG A 3 45.88 22.06 13.17
N THR A 4 45.06 22.88 12.50
CA THR A 4 43.70 22.54 12.09
C THR A 4 43.63 21.61 10.86
N GLN A 5 44.63 21.62 9.96
CA GLN A 5 44.64 20.76 8.77
C GLN A 5 45.02 19.29 9.07
N ARG A 6 45.88 19.03 10.07
CA ARG A 6 46.21 17.65 10.50
C ARG A 6 44.96 16.91 11.02
N SER A 7 44.12 17.61 11.77
CA SER A 7 42.88 17.07 12.36
C SER A 7 41.82 16.65 11.33
N THR A 8 41.73 17.34 10.19
CA THR A 8 40.76 17.03 9.14
C THR A 8 41.24 15.90 8.24
N MET A 9 42.55 15.86 7.94
CA MET A 9 43.16 14.77 7.17
C MET A 9 43.09 13.44 7.93
N GLU A 10 43.38 13.44 9.23
CA GLU A 10 43.26 12.27 10.11
C GLU A 10 41.82 11.77 10.22
N ARG A 11 40.83 12.67 10.34
CA ARG A 11 39.41 12.31 10.33
C ARG A 11 38.98 11.67 9.00
N ARG A 12 39.45 12.18 7.86
CA ARG A 12 39.18 11.59 6.54
C ARG A 12 39.83 10.20 6.39
N LEU A 13 41.05 10.02 6.88
CA LEU A 13 41.74 8.73 6.88
C LEU A 13 41.03 7.70 7.79
N HIS A 14 40.56 8.12 8.95
CA HIS A 14 39.77 7.28 9.86
C HIS A 14 38.43 6.87 9.23
N HIS A 15 37.71 7.82 8.63
CA HIS A 15 36.46 7.55 7.90
C HIS A 15 36.68 6.58 6.73
N LYS A 16 37.77 6.75 5.96
CA LYS A 16 38.11 5.86 4.84
C LYS A 16 38.48 4.45 5.28
N LYS A 17 39.11 4.28 6.45
CA LYS A 17 39.43 2.96 7.03
C LYS A 17 38.16 2.23 7.50
N LEU A 18 37.21 2.92 8.14
CA LEU A 18 35.92 2.34 8.54
C LEU A 18 35.13 1.81 7.32
N TYR A 19 35.07 2.59 6.24
CA TYR A 19 34.35 2.20 5.02
C TYR A 19 35.07 1.11 4.20
N LYS A 20 36.41 1.07 4.21
CA LYS A 20 37.17 -0.02 3.58
C LYS A 20 37.02 -1.34 4.34
N ASN A 21 36.99 -1.30 5.67
CA ASN A 21 36.77 -2.49 6.49
C ASN A 21 35.33 -3.03 6.36
N ALA A 22 34.36 -2.15 6.08
CA ALA A 22 32.97 -2.54 5.78
C ALA A 22 32.76 -3.16 4.39
N ARG A 23 33.65 -2.90 3.41
CA ARG A 23 33.62 -3.53 2.08
C ARG A 23 34.40 -4.85 1.98
N GLY A 24 35.26 -5.16 2.95
CA GLY A 24 36.13 -6.35 2.93
C GLY A 24 35.50 -7.64 3.45
N ARG A 25 34.40 -7.56 4.19
CA ARG A 25 33.60 -8.74 4.57
C ARG A 25 32.30 -8.67 3.81
N THR A 26 32.08 -9.62 2.90
CA THR A 26 30.77 -9.84 2.29
C THR A 26 29.74 -9.87 3.42
N PRO A 27 28.71 -9.00 3.39
CA PRO A 27 27.71 -8.96 4.45
C PRO A 27 27.12 -10.36 4.67
N PRO A 28 26.97 -10.84 5.91
CA PRO A 28 26.60 -12.23 6.22
C PRO A 28 25.35 -12.72 5.46
N TRP A 29 24.41 -11.81 5.18
CA TRP A 29 23.19 -12.11 4.44
C TRP A 29 23.43 -12.50 2.97
N LYS A 30 24.46 -11.96 2.31
CA LYS A 30 24.77 -12.29 0.91
C LYS A 30 25.30 -13.72 0.77
N ASP A 31 26.05 -14.19 1.77
CA ASP A 31 26.55 -15.56 1.78
C ASP A 31 25.46 -16.57 2.16
N VAL A 32 24.56 -16.20 3.07
CA VAL A 32 23.34 -16.98 3.36
C VAL A 32 22.42 -17.03 2.13
N TYR A 33 22.23 -15.91 1.43
CA TYR A 33 21.44 -15.85 0.21
C TYR A 33 22.03 -16.73 -0.91
N ARG A 34 23.34 -16.66 -1.14
CA ARG A 34 24.02 -17.51 -2.13
C ARG A 34 23.89 -18.99 -1.80
N LYS A 35 24.06 -19.38 -0.53
CA LYS A 35 23.84 -20.77 -0.10
C LYS A 35 22.40 -21.22 -0.37
N ARG A 36 21.40 -20.44 0.04
CA ARG A 36 19.96 -20.76 -0.17
C ARG A 36 19.60 -20.83 -1.65
N CYS A 37 20.17 -19.97 -2.49
CA CYS A 37 19.96 -19.99 -3.94
C CYS A 37 20.53 -21.27 -4.57
N MET A 38 21.76 -21.64 -4.22
CA MET A 38 22.38 -22.88 -4.70
C MET A 38 21.67 -24.13 -4.21
N GLU A 39 21.19 -24.14 -2.96
CA GLU A 39 20.36 -25.21 -2.40
C GLU A 39 19.07 -25.38 -3.21
N ARG A 40 18.39 -24.26 -3.51
CA ARG A 40 17.15 -24.24 -4.30
C ARG A 40 17.38 -24.75 -5.73
N LEU A 41 18.47 -24.32 -6.36
CA LEU A 41 18.86 -24.80 -7.70
C LEU A 41 19.15 -26.30 -7.71
N ARG A 42 19.86 -26.81 -6.70
CA ARG A 42 20.14 -28.25 -6.58
C ARG A 42 18.85 -29.04 -6.36
N SER A 43 17.97 -28.58 -5.47
CA SER A 43 16.68 -29.20 -5.19
C SER A 43 15.78 -29.24 -6.43
N ASN A 44 15.70 -28.13 -7.17
CA ASN A 44 14.90 -28.08 -8.39
C ASN A 44 15.48 -29.00 -9.47
N ARG A 45 16.81 -29.04 -9.61
CA ARG A 45 17.47 -29.94 -10.56
C ARG A 45 17.24 -31.40 -10.19
N SER A 46 17.35 -31.78 -8.92
CA SER A 46 17.07 -33.16 -8.48
C SER A 46 15.62 -33.53 -8.70
N GLN A 47 14.66 -32.66 -8.34
CA GLN A 47 13.24 -32.91 -8.58
C GLN A 47 12.91 -33.09 -10.07
N LEU A 48 13.51 -32.28 -10.94
CA LEU A 48 13.33 -32.41 -12.39
C LEU A 48 13.88 -33.75 -12.90
N VAL A 49 15.08 -34.13 -12.49
CA VAL A 49 15.70 -35.41 -12.86
C VAL A 49 14.90 -36.59 -12.33
N ASP A 50 14.43 -36.52 -11.09
CA ASP A 50 13.62 -37.58 -10.47
C ASP A 50 12.24 -37.68 -11.14
N HIS A 51 11.64 -36.58 -11.58
CA HIS A 51 10.41 -36.58 -12.37
C HIS A 51 10.60 -37.31 -13.72
N PHE A 52 11.70 -37.04 -14.43
CA PHE A 52 12.01 -37.73 -15.69
C PHE A 52 12.34 -39.22 -15.47
N ARG A 53 13.05 -39.56 -14.40
CA ARG A 53 13.31 -40.96 -14.03
C ARG A 53 12.02 -41.69 -13.66
N ALA A 54 11.17 -41.08 -12.84
CA ALA A 54 9.88 -41.64 -12.47
C ALA A 54 8.94 -41.80 -13.68
N ALA A 55 8.98 -40.88 -14.65
CA ALA A 55 8.27 -41.02 -15.92
C ALA A 55 8.81 -42.21 -16.74
N GLY A 56 10.13 -42.40 -16.78
CA GLY A 56 10.77 -43.59 -17.38
C GLY A 56 10.40 -44.91 -16.67
N ASP A 57 10.40 -44.92 -15.34
CA ASP A 57 10.03 -46.09 -14.54
C ASP A 57 8.51 -46.39 -14.64
N ALA A 58 7.66 -45.38 -14.82
CA ALA A 58 6.23 -45.54 -15.06
C ALA A 58 5.93 -46.15 -16.44
N ILE A 59 6.76 -45.84 -17.45
CA ILE A 59 6.73 -46.51 -18.77
C ILE A 59 7.11 -47.99 -18.61
N ASN A 60 8.17 -48.30 -17.86
CA ASN A 60 8.61 -49.69 -17.64
C ASN A 60 7.63 -50.53 -16.81
N ASN A 61 6.87 -49.92 -15.89
CA ASN A 61 5.95 -50.62 -14.99
C ASN A 61 4.47 -50.61 -15.46
N ASN A 62 4.16 -50.17 -16.69
CA ASN A 62 2.83 -50.22 -17.30
C ASN A 62 1.69 -49.59 -16.44
N ASN A 63 1.96 -48.50 -15.71
CA ASN A 63 0.94 -47.78 -14.96
C ASN A 63 0.21 -46.73 -15.83
N ASN A 64 -1.05 -47.02 -16.10
CA ASN A 64 -1.89 -46.58 -17.22
C ASN A 64 -2.36 -45.09 -17.24
N ILE A 65 -1.84 -44.18 -16.41
CA ILE A 65 -2.37 -42.80 -16.36
C ILE A 65 -1.51 -41.79 -17.15
N ASN A 66 -0.19 -41.93 -17.16
CA ASN A 66 0.73 -41.05 -17.91
C ASN A 66 1.46 -41.74 -19.08
N PHE A 67 1.16 -43.02 -19.32
CA PHE A 67 1.78 -43.82 -20.38
C PHE A 67 1.72 -43.20 -21.78
N PRO A 68 0.61 -42.55 -22.23
CA PRO A 68 0.55 -41.98 -23.59
C PRO A 68 1.46 -40.76 -23.77
N VAL A 69 1.55 -39.91 -22.75
CA VAL A 69 2.34 -38.67 -22.79
C VAL A 69 3.82 -38.97 -22.65
N ALA A 70 4.19 -39.84 -21.72
CA ALA A 70 5.57 -40.24 -21.50
C ALA A 70 6.14 -41.02 -22.71
N ARG A 71 5.33 -41.89 -23.33
CA ARG A 71 5.70 -42.59 -24.57
C ARG A 71 5.88 -41.64 -25.74
N ARG A 72 5.00 -40.65 -25.92
CA ARG A 72 5.13 -39.64 -26.98
C ARG A 72 6.40 -38.81 -26.83
N VAL A 73 6.78 -38.45 -25.61
CA VAL A 73 8.05 -37.74 -25.35
C VAL A 73 9.25 -38.62 -25.70
N GLN A 74 9.20 -39.92 -25.40
CA GLN A 74 10.27 -40.86 -25.74
C GLN A 74 10.36 -41.10 -27.27
N ASP A 75 9.23 -41.22 -27.96
CA ASP A 75 9.18 -41.36 -29.42
C ASP A 75 9.79 -40.11 -30.11
N VAL A 76 9.46 -38.90 -29.65
CA VAL A 76 10.05 -37.65 -30.16
C VAL A 76 11.55 -37.60 -29.86
N MET A 77 11.97 -38.01 -28.66
CA MET A 77 13.38 -38.00 -28.28
C MET A 77 14.20 -39.01 -29.10
N GLU A 78 13.64 -40.16 -29.44
CA GLU A 78 14.27 -41.16 -30.30
C GLU A 78 14.35 -40.68 -31.75
N VAL A 79 13.29 -40.03 -32.27
CA VAL A 79 13.28 -39.42 -33.60
C VAL A 79 14.34 -38.32 -33.72
N GLU A 80 14.41 -37.41 -32.74
CA GLU A 80 15.40 -36.34 -32.73
C GLU A 80 16.82 -36.88 -32.52
N TRP A 81 17.00 -37.92 -31.69
CA TRP A 81 18.30 -38.58 -31.50
C TRP A 81 18.80 -39.27 -32.77
N VAL A 82 17.90 -39.89 -33.53
CA VAL A 82 18.19 -40.46 -34.86
C VAL A 82 18.46 -39.35 -35.88
N ALA A 83 17.75 -38.23 -35.82
CA ALA A 83 18.01 -37.06 -36.68
C ALA A 83 19.35 -36.38 -36.38
N MET A 84 19.82 -36.46 -35.13
CA MET A 84 21.15 -35.99 -34.71
C MET A 84 22.29 -36.96 -35.07
N SER A 85 21.97 -38.17 -35.54
CA SER A 85 22.97 -39.14 -35.99
C SER A 85 23.53 -38.71 -37.35
N PRO A 86 24.88 -38.65 -37.52
CA PRO A 86 25.48 -38.19 -38.76
C PRO A 86 25.24 -39.23 -39.87
N GLY A 87 24.23 -39.00 -40.71
CA GLY A 87 23.97 -39.83 -41.89
C GLY A 87 22.49 -39.98 -42.28
N THR A 88 21.54 -39.62 -41.42
CA THR A 88 20.10 -39.69 -41.71
C THR A 88 19.50 -38.30 -41.74
N GLY A 89 19.47 -37.70 -42.93
CA GLY A 89 18.76 -36.44 -43.15
C GLY A 89 17.27 -36.59 -42.81
N PHE A 90 16.73 -35.61 -42.11
CA PHE A 90 15.33 -35.52 -41.68
C PHE A 90 14.36 -35.70 -42.87
N PRO A 91 13.42 -36.66 -42.85
CA PRO A 91 12.42 -36.78 -43.89
C PRO A 91 11.34 -35.71 -43.68
N LEU A 92 11.56 -34.53 -44.25
CA LEU A 92 10.63 -33.39 -44.20
C LEU A 92 9.29 -33.65 -44.92
N SER A 93 9.09 -34.84 -45.51
CA SER A 93 7.91 -35.17 -46.33
C SER A 93 6.69 -35.68 -45.55
N GLN A 94 6.73 -35.78 -44.22
CA GLN A 94 5.61 -36.31 -43.41
C GLN A 94 4.86 -35.26 -42.57
N LEU A 95 5.27 -33.98 -42.59
CA LEU A 95 4.58 -32.89 -41.88
C LEU A 95 3.50 -32.18 -42.74
N ASN A 96 2.89 -32.90 -43.67
CA ASN A 96 1.77 -32.39 -44.48
C ASN A 96 0.39 -32.76 -43.89
N GLY A 97 0.32 -32.90 -42.56
CA GLY A 97 -0.94 -33.08 -41.82
C GLY A 97 -1.42 -31.75 -41.24
N SER A 98 -2.45 -31.17 -41.85
CA SER A 98 -3.37 -30.16 -41.27
C SER A 98 -2.73 -28.94 -40.58
N GLN A 99 -2.05 -28.09 -41.38
CA GLN A 99 -1.49 -26.80 -40.97
C GLN A 99 -2.54 -25.82 -40.38
N GLU A 100 -3.82 -26.00 -40.66
CA GLU A 100 -4.91 -25.10 -40.23
C GLU A 100 -5.29 -25.25 -38.75
N ASP A 101 -5.21 -26.47 -38.19
CA ASP A 101 -5.57 -26.76 -36.80
C ASP A 101 -4.55 -26.18 -35.80
N ASP A 102 -3.26 -26.19 -36.16
CA ASP A 102 -2.18 -25.65 -35.33
C ASP A 102 -2.24 -24.12 -35.20
N HIS A 103 -2.64 -23.42 -36.27
CA HIS A 103 -2.79 -21.96 -36.25
C HIS A 103 -3.96 -21.53 -35.36
N GLN A 104 -5.07 -22.26 -35.39
CA GLN A 104 -6.24 -21.96 -34.55
C GLN A 104 -5.94 -22.18 -33.06
N ALA A 105 -5.15 -23.20 -32.72
CA ALA A 105 -4.71 -23.46 -31.35
C ALA A 105 -3.79 -22.35 -30.81
N VAL A 106 -2.88 -21.83 -31.64
CA VAL A 106 -1.98 -20.72 -31.27
C VAL A 106 -2.76 -19.41 -31.05
N LEU A 107 -3.77 -19.13 -31.88
CA LEU A 107 -4.63 -17.95 -31.70
C LEU A 107 -5.47 -18.05 -30.42
N ALA A 108 -6.02 -19.22 -30.12
CA ALA A 108 -6.78 -19.45 -28.89
C ALA A 108 -5.91 -19.27 -27.63
N LEU A 109 -4.67 -19.79 -27.65
CA LEU A 109 -3.71 -19.58 -26.55
C LEU A 109 -3.38 -18.09 -26.37
N MET A 110 -3.23 -17.35 -27.47
CA MET A 110 -2.94 -15.91 -27.41
C MET A 110 -4.12 -15.13 -26.83
N GLU A 111 -5.34 -15.49 -27.18
CA GLU A 111 -6.56 -14.90 -26.62
C GLU A 111 -6.70 -15.21 -25.12
N GLU A 112 -6.40 -16.45 -24.70
CA GLU A 112 -6.38 -16.84 -23.29
C GLU A 112 -5.37 -16.00 -22.48
N ILE A 113 -4.15 -15.85 -22.99
CA ILE A 113 -3.11 -15.02 -22.34
C ILE A 113 -3.55 -13.55 -22.28
N GLN A 114 -4.16 -13.02 -23.35
CA GLN A 114 -4.66 -11.64 -23.36
C GLN A 114 -5.76 -11.44 -22.32
N GLN A 115 -6.67 -12.40 -22.20
CA GLN A 115 -7.74 -12.35 -21.22
C GLN A 115 -7.20 -12.43 -19.78
N GLU A 116 -6.23 -13.31 -19.52
CA GLU A 116 -5.56 -13.41 -18.22
C GLU A 116 -4.88 -12.08 -17.84
N LEU A 117 -4.14 -11.46 -18.77
CA LEU A 117 -3.48 -10.17 -18.54
C LEU A 117 -4.48 -9.05 -18.20
N LEU A 118 -5.60 -8.97 -18.92
CA LEU A 118 -6.64 -7.98 -18.63
C LEU A 118 -7.24 -8.20 -17.24
N THR A 119 -7.50 -9.45 -16.85
CA THR A 119 -8.06 -9.76 -15.53
C THR A 119 -7.10 -9.42 -14.39
N GLU A 120 -5.80 -9.69 -14.55
CA GLU A 120 -4.79 -9.33 -13.54
C GLU A 120 -4.55 -7.81 -13.48
N GLU A 121 -4.66 -7.09 -14.60
CA GLU A 121 -4.63 -5.63 -14.61
C GLU A 121 -5.81 -5.04 -13.83
N GLU A 122 -7.04 -5.48 -14.11
CA GLU A 122 -8.24 -5.01 -13.42
C GLU A 122 -8.17 -5.28 -11.91
N LYS A 123 -7.73 -6.47 -11.54
CA LYS A 123 -7.49 -6.85 -10.14
C LYS A 123 -6.42 -5.98 -9.49
N THR A 124 -5.31 -5.71 -10.18
CA THR A 124 -4.25 -4.83 -9.67
C THR A 124 -4.77 -3.42 -9.43
N ILE A 125 -5.56 -2.87 -10.35
CA ILE A 125 -6.21 -1.57 -10.19
C ILE A 125 -7.10 -1.59 -8.95
N MET A 126 -7.94 -2.62 -8.80
CA MET A 126 -8.84 -2.75 -7.66
C MET A 126 -8.09 -2.85 -6.33
N ASP A 127 -7.01 -3.63 -6.27
CA ASP A 127 -6.18 -3.78 -5.08
C ASP A 127 -5.53 -2.46 -4.67
N VAL A 128 -5.02 -1.68 -5.62
CA VAL A 128 -4.46 -0.34 -5.37
C VAL A 128 -5.54 0.61 -4.84
N LEU A 129 -6.71 0.64 -5.48
CA LEU A 129 -7.83 1.48 -5.02
C LEU A 129 -8.31 1.09 -3.62
N ASN A 130 -8.39 -0.21 -3.32
CA ASN A 130 -8.75 -0.71 -2.01
C ASN A 130 -7.70 -0.33 -0.95
N PHE A 131 -6.41 -0.39 -1.31
CA PHE A 131 -5.34 0.06 -0.42
C PHE A 131 -5.41 1.56 -0.15
N ASP A 132 -5.57 2.38 -1.18
CA ASP A 132 -5.66 3.84 -1.06
C ASP A 132 -6.88 4.26 -0.24
N THR A 133 -8.03 3.64 -0.47
CA THR A 133 -9.25 3.89 0.31
C THR A 133 -9.08 3.48 1.77
N ALA A 134 -8.47 2.32 2.05
CA ALA A 134 -8.20 1.88 3.42
C ALA A 134 -7.19 2.81 4.13
N ALA A 135 -6.14 3.23 3.44
CA ALA A 135 -5.15 4.18 3.96
C ALA A 135 -5.81 5.53 4.27
N LEU A 136 -6.60 6.07 3.34
CA LEU A 136 -7.34 7.32 3.54
C LEU A 136 -8.33 7.20 4.71
N ALA A 137 -9.09 6.09 4.78
CA ALA A 137 -10.02 5.84 5.88
C ALA A 137 -9.30 5.79 7.23
N SER A 138 -8.12 5.18 7.30
CA SER A 138 -7.30 5.16 8.52
C SER A 138 -6.82 6.56 8.92
N GLN A 139 -6.40 7.37 7.95
CA GLN A 139 -5.95 8.74 8.20
C GLN A 139 -7.10 9.64 8.66
N VAL A 140 -8.29 9.50 8.05
CA VAL A 140 -9.52 10.18 8.47
C VAL A 140 -9.94 9.73 9.87
N ALA A 141 -9.84 8.44 10.20
CA ALA A 141 -10.15 7.93 11.54
C ALA A 141 -9.23 8.53 12.62
N LEU A 142 -7.93 8.72 12.32
CA LEU A 142 -7.01 9.42 13.23
C LEU A 142 -7.37 10.90 13.41
N GLN A 143 -7.91 11.55 12.38
CA GLN A 143 -8.37 12.94 12.44
C GLN A 143 -9.76 13.11 13.05
N ALA A 144 -10.57 12.04 13.15
CA ALA A 144 -11.92 12.11 13.69
C ALA A 144 -11.97 12.52 15.18
N GLU A 145 -10.87 12.36 15.92
CA GLU A 145 -10.75 12.78 17.31
C GLU A 145 -10.44 14.29 17.45
N GLU A 146 -9.92 14.92 16.39
CA GLU A 146 -9.58 16.35 16.39
C GLU A 146 -10.76 17.17 15.86
N VAL A 147 -11.19 18.18 16.63
CA VAL A 147 -12.27 19.09 16.21
C VAL A 147 -11.65 20.29 15.50
N ILE A 148 -11.81 20.36 14.18
CA ILE A 148 -11.33 21.49 13.38
C ILE A 148 -12.04 22.77 13.85
N CYS A 149 -11.29 23.85 14.05
CA CYS A 149 -11.84 25.14 14.46
C CYS A 149 -12.83 25.66 13.40
N PRO A 150 -14.09 25.94 13.76
CA PRO A 150 -15.13 26.31 12.81
C PRO A 150 -14.87 27.67 12.13
N VAL A 151 -14.16 28.58 12.81
CA VAL A 151 -13.88 29.94 12.32
C VAL A 151 -12.77 29.95 11.28
N CYS A 152 -11.61 29.32 11.57
CA CYS A 152 -10.49 29.32 10.63
C CYS A 152 -10.51 28.16 9.65
N GLN A 153 -11.19 27.05 9.98
CA GLN A 153 -11.27 25.83 9.17
C GLN A 153 -9.90 25.23 8.80
N VAL A 154 -8.86 25.54 9.57
CA VAL A 154 -7.47 25.14 9.29
C VAL A 154 -6.85 24.36 10.45
N GLN A 155 -7.00 24.84 11.69
CA GLN A 155 -6.35 24.25 12.86
C GLN A 155 -7.38 23.56 13.76
N GLY A 156 -7.00 22.49 14.46
CA GLY A 156 -7.82 21.88 15.50
C GLY A 156 -7.93 22.73 16.76
N LEU A 157 -9.08 22.68 17.39
CA LEU A 157 -9.32 23.22 18.73
C LEU A 157 -8.53 22.43 19.76
N GLN A 158 -7.91 23.13 20.70
CA GLN A 158 -7.09 22.54 21.75
C GLN A 158 -7.72 22.80 23.11
N GLU A 159 -7.79 21.77 23.95
CA GLU A 159 -8.15 21.94 25.36
C GLU A 159 -6.96 22.55 26.10
N SER A 160 -7.14 23.75 26.66
CA SER A 160 -6.11 24.35 27.49
C SER A 160 -6.32 23.96 28.95
N ASN A 161 -5.33 23.27 29.53
CA ASN A 161 -5.33 22.85 30.94
C ASN A 161 -5.11 24.02 31.92
N LYS A 162 -5.04 25.25 31.41
CA LYS A 162 -4.93 26.45 32.22
C LYS A 162 -6.32 26.71 32.79
N SER A 163 -6.61 26.10 33.95
CA SER A 163 -7.72 26.54 34.78
C SER A 163 -7.48 28.01 35.10
N THR A 164 -8.25 28.88 34.47
CA THR A 164 -8.14 30.32 34.67
C THR A 164 -8.64 30.61 36.08
N THR A 165 -7.72 30.65 37.06
CA THR A 165 -7.96 31.22 38.38
C THR A 165 -8.02 32.74 38.24
N VAL A 166 -9.09 33.26 37.64
CA VAL A 166 -9.39 34.69 37.68
C VAL A 166 -10.52 34.93 38.66
N SER A 167 -10.12 35.60 39.73
CA SER A 167 -10.87 36.32 40.74
C SER A 167 -12.38 36.46 40.52
N ARG A 168 -13.14 35.97 41.51
CA ARG A 168 -14.60 36.05 41.70
C ARG A 168 -15.42 34.97 40.97
N GLY A 169 -15.46 33.78 41.57
CA GLY A 169 -16.74 33.11 41.79
C GLY A 169 -17.10 31.92 40.91
N VAL A 170 -16.29 31.51 39.94
CA VAL A 170 -16.56 30.26 39.17
C VAL A 170 -15.27 29.44 39.05
N PHE A 171 -15.07 28.53 40.01
CA PHE A 171 -14.04 27.50 39.92
C PHE A 171 -14.44 26.49 38.85
N GLY A 172 -13.61 26.26 37.83
CA GLY A 172 -13.69 25.07 36.98
C GLY A 172 -14.12 25.24 35.51
N ALA A 173 -14.16 26.45 34.94
CA ALA A 173 -14.47 26.60 33.51
C ALA A 173 -13.32 26.05 32.64
N LYS A 174 -13.67 25.15 31.70
CA LYS A 174 -12.74 24.65 30.67
C LYS A 174 -12.62 25.68 29.55
N LEU A 175 -11.41 25.83 29.01
CA LEU A 175 -11.08 26.80 27.97
C LEU A 175 -10.55 26.07 26.73
N LEU A 176 -11.27 26.21 25.62
CA LEU A 176 -10.86 25.72 24.30
C LEU A 176 -10.27 26.85 23.48
N VAL A 177 -9.10 26.64 22.89
CA VAL A 177 -8.39 27.67 22.11
C VAL A 177 -7.99 27.18 20.73
N CYS A 178 -7.92 28.09 19.78
CA CYS A 178 -7.33 27.89 18.46
C CYS A 178 -6.21 28.90 18.23
N GLY A 179 -5.16 28.53 17.48
CA GLY A 179 -4.10 29.46 17.09
C GLY A 179 -4.57 30.60 16.19
N CYS A 180 -5.78 30.53 15.63
CA CYS A 180 -6.42 31.64 14.91
C CYS A 180 -6.98 32.74 15.84
N GLY A 181 -6.95 32.56 17.16
CA GLY A 181 -7.45 33.52 18.15
C GLY A 181 -8.85 33.24 18.71
N LEU A 182 -9.51 32.15 18.29
CA LEU A 182 -10.78 31.72 18.90
C LEU A 182 -10.52 31.16 20.31
N ALA A 183 -11.28 31.64 21.30
CA ALA A 183 -11.19 31.19 22.69
C ALA A 183 -12.58 31.01 23.30
N LEU A 184 -13.04 29.77 23.44
CA LEU A 184 -14.35 29.42 23.96
C LEU A 184 -14.25 29.02 25.43
N GLN A 185 -15.12 29.55 26.28
CA GLN A 185 -15.12 29.30 27.73
C GLN A 185 -16.49 28.82 28.20
N GLY A 186 -16.53 27.77 29.02
CA GLY A 186 -17.78 27.29 29.62
C GLY A 186 -17.55 26.26 30.72
N ALA A 187 -18.54 26.10 31.61
CA ALA A 187 -18.43 25.20 32.77
C ALA A 187 -18.28 23.71 32.38
N ASN A 188 -18.90 23.29 31.28
CA ASN A 188 -18.89 21.90 30.78
C ASN A 188 -18.36 21.79 29.34
N LEU A 189 -17.59 22.78 28.88
CA LEU A 189 -17.14 22.83 27.50
C LEU A 189 -15.97 21.86 27.26
N THR A 190 -16.16 20.91 26.36
CA THR A 190 -15.14 19.95 25.89
C THR A 190 -15.11 19.89 24.37
N LEU A 191 -14.06 19.32 23.79
CA LEU A 191 -14.02 19.09 22.34
C LEU A 191 -15.23 18.28 21.86
N ASN A 192 -15.62 17.24 22.61
CA ASN A 192 -16.77 16.41 22.26
C ASN A 192 -18.09 17.18 22.30
N THR A 193 -18.30 18.07 23.27
CA THR A 193 -19.53 18.88 23.28
C THR A 193 -19.60 19.84 22.09
N VAL A 194 -18.46 20.43 21.70
CA VAL A 194 -18.38 21.30 20.51
C VAL A 194 -18.64 20.49 19.24
N LYS A 195 -18.03 19.30 19.12
CA LYS A 195 -18.22 18.38 18.00
C LYS A 195 -19.68 17.98 17.83
N SER A 196 -20.31 17.45 18.88
CA SER A 196 -21.72 17.05 18.83
C SER A 196 -22.64 18.23 18.56
N SER A 197 -22.33 19.42 19.08
CA SER A 197 -23.08 20.63 18.76
C SER A 197 -22.97 20.98 17.27
N LEU A 198 -21.77 20.95 16.68
CA LEU A 198 -21.58 21.20 15.25
C LEU A 198 -22.33 20.16 14.40
N GLU A 199 -22.15 18.88 14.69
CA GLU A 199 -22.78 17.78 13.94
C GLU A 199 -24.31 17.85 14.01
N ASN A 200 -24.89 18.08 15.19
CA ASN A 200 -26.34 18.20 15.36
C ASN A 200 -26.88 19.41 14.62
N THR A 201 -26.23 20.57 14.76
CA THR A 201 -26.69 21.81 14.15
C THR A 201 -26.60 21.75 12.61
N LEU A 202 -25.51 21.20 12.08
CA LEU A 202 -25.31 21.01 10.64
C LEU A 202 -26.27 19.96 10.07
N SER A 203 -26.43 18.81 10.74
CA SER A 203 -27.31 17.74 10.26
C SER A 203 -28.77 18.18 10.25
N GLN A 204 -29.25 18.88 11.28
CA GLN A 204 -30.61 19.43 11.34
C GLN A 204 -30.86 20.39 10.18
N HIS A 205 -29.91 21.28 9.90
CA HIS A 205 -30.07 22.21 8.80
C HIS A 205 -29.99 21.54 7.42
N SER A 206 -29.07 20.59 7.23
CA SER A 206 -28.85 19.92 5.94
C SER A 206 -30.07 19.17 5.41
N GLN A 207 -31.02 18.82 6.30
CA GLN A 207 -32.29 18.20 5.92
C GLN A 207 -33.23 19.17 5.19
N THR A 208 -33.06 20.48 5.39
CA THR A 208 -33.95 21.52 4.87
C THR A 208 -33.30 22.45 3.86
N CYS A 209 -31.97 22.54 3.84
CA CYS A 209 -31.25 23.43 2.94
C CYS A 209 -29.85 22.88 2.59
N ILE A 210 -29.41 23.12 1.35
CA ILE A 210 -28.11 22.71 0.80
C ILE A 210 -27.09 23.87 0.90
N GLY A 211 -27.45 24.94 1.63
CA GLY A 211 -26.62 26.13 1.76
C GLY A 211 -25.35 25.86 2.57
N ARG A 212 -24.28 26.55 2.19
CA ARG A 212 -23.00 26.45 2.90
C ARG A 212 -23.07 27.27 4.18
N MET A 213 -22.50 26.71 5.25
CA MET A 213 -22.42 27.39 6.54
C MET A 213 -21.19 28.27 6.64
N SER A 214 -21.38 29.45 7.22
CA SER A 214 -20.32 30.38 7.60
C SER A 214 -20.29 30.54 9.12
N PHE A 215 -19.08 30.69 9.66
CA PHE A 215 -18.84 30.71 11.10
C PHE A 215 -18.09 31.97 11.47
N THR A 216 -18.61 32.72 12.44
CA THR A 216 -18.01 33.97 12.89
C THR A 216 -17.88 33.95 14.41
N SER A 217 -16.71 34.36 14.93
CA SER A 217 -16.56 34.53 16.37
C SER A 217 -17.26 35.80 16.83
N THR A 218 -18.07 35.68 17.87
CA THR A 218 -18.70 36.79 18.58
C THR A 218 -18.22 36.80 20.02
N THR A 219 -18.19 37.97 20.66
CA THR A 219 -17.83 38.10 22.07
C THR A 219 -19.02 38.65 22.84
N ASP A 220 -19.43 37.93 23.89
CA ASP A 220 -20.44 38.38 24.85
C ASP A 220 -19.81 38.52 26.25
N THR A 221 -20.59 39.07 27.18
CA THR A 221 -20.29 39.26 28.60
C THR A 221 -19.84 37.98 29.33
N GLN A 222 -20.13 36.79 28.78
CA GLN A 222 -19.77 35.49 29.35
C GLN A 222 -18.60 34.78 28.63
N GLY A 223 -18.10 35.31 27.51
CA GLY A 223 -17.03 34.68 26.73
C GLY A 223 -17.20 34.86 25.22
N ALA A 224 -16.32 34.23 24.42
CA ALA A 224 -16.50 34.17 22.96
C ALA A 224 -17.41 32.99 22.58
N ASN A 225 -18.37 33.26 21.68
CA ASN A 225 -19.27 32.29 21.08
C ASN A 225 -19.03 32.24 19.56
N VAL A 226 -19.60 31.25 18.87
CA VAL A 226 -19.53 31.18 17.41
C VAL A 226 -20.92 31.32 16.82
N LEU A 227 -21.14 32.36 16.04
CA LEU A 227 -22.35 32.50 15.22
C LEU A 227 -22.20 31.68 13.94
N ILE A 228 -23.20 30.86 13.66
CA ILE A 228 -23.34 30.06 12.45
C ILE A 228 -24.46 30.65 11.62
N THR A 229 -24.21 30.91 10.35
CA THR A 229 -25.22 31.39 9.40
C THR A 229 -25.18 30.61 8.10
N CYS A 230 -26.34 30.44 7.48
CA CYS A 230 -26.45 29.83 6.16
C CYS A 230 -26.32 30.90 5.05
N SER A 231 -25.67 30.55 3.94
CA SER A 231 -25.53 31.45 2.79
C SER A 231 -26.77 31.55 1.90
N LEU A 232 -27.72 30.62 2.01
CA LEU A 232 -28.89 30.53 1.12
C LEU A 232 -30.22 30.83 1.81
N CYS A 233 -30.28 30.76 3.14
CA CYS A 233 -31.48 31.12 3.90
C CYS A 233 -31.10 31.85 5.19
N ASP A 234 -32.04 32.59 5.77
CA ASP A 234 -31.83 33.43 6.95
C ASP A 234 -31.72 32.64 8.27
N TRP A 235 -31.35 31.36 8.18
CA TRP A 235 -31.15 30.51 9.33
C TRP A 235 -29.84 30.86 10.03
N MET A 236 -29.90 30.98 11.35
CA MET A 236 -28.76 31.29 12.20
C MET A 236 -28.84 30.51 13.52
N SER A 237 -27.67 30.19 14.08
CA SER A 237 -27.56 29.53 15.38
C SER A 237 -26.24 29.90 16.05
N PHE A 238 -26.16 29.73 17.37
CA PHE A 238 -24.94 29.93 18.13
C PHE A 238 -24.35 28.59 18.55
N LEU A 239 -23.03 28.49 18.48
CA LEU A 239 -22.25 27.41 19.04
C LEU A 239 -21.60 27.91 20.33
N VAL A 240 -21.90 27.18 21.41
CA VAL A 240 -21.70 27.54 22.84
C VAL A 240 -22.72 28.54 23.35
#